data_AF-A0A511R6H7-F1
#
_entry.id   AF-A0A511R6H7-F1
#
_cell.length_a   1.000
_cell.length_b   1.000
_cell.length_c   1.000
_cell.angle_alpha   90.00
_cell.angle_beta   90.00
_cell.angle_gamma   90.00
#
_symmetry.space_group_name_H-M   'P 1'
#
loop_
_entity.id
_entity.type
_entity.pdbx_description
1 polymer ?
#
loop_
_entity_poly.entity_id
_entity_poly.type
_entity_poly.pdbx_seq_one_letter_code
_entity_poly.pdbx_strand_id
1 'polypeptide(L)'
;MDDKKYNPLRLMILASLVLYFIYLANKPQNEAVSSQAQPVPVTKPTTCNARIEQVGLSSYELRLRISGAAESIVVYTEQGNLTASTTEVGSAGEYRIRTPGPAMAIQIDDCPALNLR
;
A
#
# COMPACT_ATOMS: atom_id res chain seq x y z
N MET A 1 -15.97 38.42 -35.14
CA MET A 1 -14.96 37.59 -35.83
C MET A 1 -14.83 36.32 -35.03
N ASP A 2 -15.66 35.37 -35.44
CA ASP A 2 -15.99 34.14 -34.76
C ASP A 2 -14.93 33.07 -35.03
N ASP A 3 -13.81 33.15 -34.31
CA ASP A 3 -12.79 32.09 -34.29
C ASP A 3 -13.03 31.10 -33.14
N LYS A 4 -14.27 31.00 -32.66
CA LYS A 4 -14.68 30.04 -31.63
C LYS A 4 -15.22 28.75 -32.25
N LYS A 5 -14.46 28.15 -33.18
CA LYS A 5 -14.54 26.71 -33.40
C LYS A 5 -13.92 26.01 -32.20
N TYR A 6 -14.63 25.99 -31.06
CA TYR A 6 -14.35 25.02 -30.02
C TYR A 6 -14.50 23.65 -30.66
N ASN A 7 -13.38 22.95 -30.87
CA ASN A 7 -13.38 21.61 -31.43
C ASN A 7 -14.34 20.77 -30.57
N PRO A 8 -15.48 20.29 -31.12
CA PRO A 8 -16.50 19.61 -30.34
C PRO A 8 -15.93 18.39 -29.62
N LEU A 9 -14.89 17.78 -30.21
CA LEU A 9 -14.10 16.72 -29.59
C LEU A 9 -13.44 17.17 -28.28
N ARG A 10 -12.84 18.36 -28.25
CA ARG A 10 -12.18 18.92 -27.06
C ARG A 10 -13.19 19.26 -25.97
N LEU A 11 -14.38 19.72 -26.35
CA LEU A 11 -15.47 19.99 -25.41
C LEU A 11 -15.97 18.69 -24.77
N MET A 12 -16.14 17.63 -25.57
CA MET A 12 -16.55 16.31 -25.08
C MET A 12 -15.52 15.69 -24.12
N ILE A 13 -14.22 15.83 -24.44
CA ILE A 13 -13.14 15.34 -23.56
C ILE A 13 -13.12 16.09 -22.23
N LEU A 14 -13.32 17.41 -22.25
CA LEU A 14 -13.38 18.19 -21.01
C LEU A 14 -14.62 17.83 -20.18
N ALA A 15 -15.78 17.65 -20.82
CA ALA A 15 -16.99 17.23 -20.14
C ALA A 15 -16.85 15.85 -19.49
N SER A 16 -16.22 14.89 -20.18
CA SER A 16 -16.00 13.55 -19.63
C SER A 16 -15.02 13.54 -18.45
N LEU A 17 -13.96 14.35 -18.51
CA LEU A 17 -13.03 14.52 -17.38
C LEU A 17 -13.72 15.12 -16.17
N VAL A 18 -14.52 16.18 -16.34
CA VAL A 18 -15.25 16.80 -15.23
C VAL A 18 -16.23 15.81 -14.59
N LEU A 19 -16.99 15.07 -15.40
CA LEU A 19 -17.88 14.02 -14.88
C LEU A 19 -17.13 12.91 -14.15
N TYR A 20 -15.97 12.51 -14.65
CA TYR A 20 -15.13 11.49 -14.02
C TYR A 20 -14.65 11.91 -12.63
N PHE A 21 -14.20 13.15 -12.45
CA PHE A 21 -13.79 13.67 -11.15
C PHE A 21 -14.96 13.85 -10.17
N ILE A 22 -16.13 14.29 -10.65
CA ILE A 22 -17.35 14.35 -9.82
C ILE A 22 -17.75 12.93 -9.37
N TYR A 23 -17.70 11.95 -10.26
CA TYR A 23 -17.97 10.55 -9.93
C TYR A 23 -16.98 9.99 -8.90
N LEU A 24 -15.69 10.31 -9.03
CA LEU A 24 -14.66 9.96 -8.05
C LEU A 24 -14.91 10.61 -6.68
N ALA A 25 -15.31 11.88 -6.64
CA ALA A 25 -15.60 12.60 -5.40
C ALA A 25 -16.87 12.08 -4.69
N ASN A 26 -17.86 11.65 -5.48
CA ASN A 26 -19.10 11.05 -4.95
C ASN A 26 -18.98 9.55 -4.70
N LYS A 27 -17.83 8.92 -4.98
CA LYS A 27 -17.63 7.52 -4.67
C LYS A 27 -17.50 7.42 -3.14
N PRO A 28 -18.44 6.77 -2.43
CA PRO A 28 -18.29 6.55 -1.00
C PRO A 28 -17.00 5.77 -0.82
N GLN A 29 -16.06 6.39 -0.10
CA GLN A 29 -14.92 5.70 0.45
C GLN A 29 -15.56 4.63 1.34
N ASN A 30 -15.59 3.37 0.89
CA ASN A 30 -15.78 2.26 1.79
C ASN A 30 -14.54 2.26 2.67
N GLU A 31 -14.58 3.13 3.68
CA GLU A 31 -13.76 3.06 4.86
C GLU A 31 -13.96 1.63 5.35
N ALA A 32 -12.92 0.80 5.17
CA ALA A 32 -12.78 -0.37 5.98
C ALA A 32 -12.86 0.14 7.42
N VAL A 33 -13.98 -0.16 8.09
CA VAL A 33 -14.23 0.19 9.46
C VAL A 33 -13.02 -0.28 10.26
N SER A 34 -12.17 0.67 10.64
CA SER A 34 -11.19 0.48 11.69
C SER A 34 -11.99 0.30 12.96
N SER A 35 -12.36 -0.96 13.25
CA SER A 35 -12.79 -1.37 14.57
C SER A 35 -11.61 -1.15 15.50
N GLN A 36 -11.54 0.03 16.12
CA GLN A 36 -10.87 0.21 17.40
C GLN A 36 -11.64 -0.63 18.44
N ALA A 37 -11.36 -1.93 18.46
CA ALA A 37 -11.59 -2.74 19.62
C ALA A 37 -10.47 -2.42 20.63
N GLN A 38 -10.91 -2.05 21.82
CA GLN A 38 -10.23 -2.00 23.11
C GLN A 38 -8.92 -2.82 23.18
N PRO A 39 -7.86 -2.32 23.85
CA PRO A 39 -6.61 -3.07 24.03
C PRO A 39 -6.85 -4.24 24.98
N VAL A 40 -7.35 -5.35 24.44
CA VAL A 40 -7.11 -6.66 25.02
C VAL A 40 -5.64 -6.97 24.71
N PRO A 41 -4.81 -7.36 25.70
CA PRO A 41 -3.48 -7.85 25.40
C PRO A 41 -3.66 -9.09 24.52
N VAL A 42 -3.51 -8.93 23.21
CA VAL A 42 -3.41 -10.04 22.29
C VAL A 42 -2.13 -10.74 22.70
N THR A 43 -2.27 -11.86 23.39
CA THR A 43 -1.24 -12.88 23.49
C THR A 43 -0.99 -13.37 22.06
N LYS A 44 -0.26 -12.58 21.26
CA LYS A 44 0.08 -12.91 19.87
C LYS A 44 0.82 -14.24 19.91
N PRO A 45 0.41 -15.25 19.12
CA PRO A 45 1.20 -16.46 19.01
C PRO A 45 2.61 -16.05 18.60
N THR A 46 3.57 -16.28 19.49
CA THR A 46 4.98 -15.91 19.33
C THR A 46 5.67 -16.88 18.37
N THR A 47 5.02 -17.22 17.26
CA THR A 47 5.50 -18.17 16.26
C THR A 47 5.73 -17.43 14.97
N CYS A 48 6.79 -16.62 14.96
CA CYS A 48 7.31 -15.99 13.76
C CYS A 48 8.00 -17.06 12.91
N ASN A 49 7.26 -17.63 11.96
CA ASN A 49 7.75 -18.65 11.02
C ASN A 49 8.44 -18.04 9.79
N ALA A 50 8.48 -16.71 9.70
CA ALA A 50 9.07 -15.96 8.61
C ALA A 50 10.30 -15.18 9.10
N ARG A 51 11.38 -15.19 8.31
CA ARG A 51 12.61 -14.47 8.62
C ARG A 51 13.05 -13.65 7.43
N ILE A 52 13.40 -12.39 7.68
CA ILE A 52 13.92 -11.48 6.66
C ILE A 52 15.39 -11.83 6.43
N GLU A 53 15.74 -12.26 5.22
CA GLU A 53 17.11 -12.54 4.82
C GLU A 53 17.79 -11.32 4.21
N GLN A 54 17.06 -10.58 3.36
CA GLN A 54 17.61 -9.44 2.63
C GLN A 54 16.57 -8.33 2.53
N VAL A 55 17.05 -7.09 2.64
CA VAL A 55 16.25 -5.87 2.46
C VAL A 55 16.97 -4.97 1.46
N GLY A 56 16.32 -4.69 0.34
CA GLY A 56 16.74 -3.68 -0.63
C GLY A 56 15.84 -2.46 -0.51
N LEU A 57 16.40 -1.33 -0.09
CA LEU A 57 15.68 -0.08 0.09
C LEU A 57 15.89 0.84 -1.11
N SER A 58 14.80 1.34 -1.66
CA SER A 58 14.77 2.44 -2.62
C SER A 58 13.75 3.49 -2.17
N SER A 59 13.73 4.64 -2.82
CA SER A 59 12.86 5.77 -2.44
C SER A 59 11.36 5.45 -2.58
N TYR A 60 11.00 4.54 -3.49
CA TYR A 60 9.61 4.16 -3.81
C TYR A 60 9.40 2.65 -3.97
N GLU A 61 10.45 1.85 -3.72
CA GLU A 61 10.40 0.41 -3.88
C GLU A 61 11.17 -0.25 -2.73
N LEU A 62 10.50 -1.19 -2.07
CA LEU A 62 11.07 -2.04 -1.06
C LEU A 62 11.17 -3.46 -1.63
N ARG A 63 12.38 -4.00 -1.67
CA ARG A 63 12.65 -5.39 -2.04
C ARG A 63 12.94 -6.19 -0.79
N LEU A 64 12.24 -7.27 -0.60
CA LEU A 64 12.42 -8.15 0.55
C LEU A 64 12.68 -9.56 0.07
N ARG A 65 13.63 -10.21 0.75
CA ARG A 65 13.78 -11.65 0.70
C ARG A 65 13.39 -12.22 2.05
N ILE A 66 12.35 -13.05 2.08
CA ILE A 66 11.81 -13.66 3.30
C ILE A 66 11.91 -15.17 3.15
N SER A 67 12.55 -15.82 4.13
CA SER A 67 12.54 -17.27 4.28
C SER A 67 11.39 -17.67 5.19
N GLY A 68 10.56 -18.62 4.76
CA GLY A 68 9.40 -19.11 5.53
C GLY A 68 8.06 -18.66 4.95
N ALA A 69 6.98 -18.98 5.67
CA ALA A 69 5.62 -18.63 5.27
C ALA A 69 5.19 -17.35 5.98
N ALA A 70 4.73 -16.38 5.21
CA ALA A 70 4.13 -15.15 5.69
C ALA A 70 2.88 -14.84 4.86
N GLU A 71 1.86 -14.24 5.47
CA GLU A 71 0.59 -13.88 4.82
C GLU A 71 0.53 -12.39 4.44
N SER A 72 1.10 -11.54 5.29
CA SER A 72 1.05 -10.10 5.20
C SER A 72 2.37 -9.43 5.60
N ILE A 73 2.68 -8.34 4.91
CA ILE A 73 3.85 -7.49 5.17
C ILE A 73 3.34 -6.08 5.40
N VAL A 74 3.61 -5.54 6.58
CA VAL A 74 3.33 -4.16 6.96
C VAL A 74 4.62 -3.34 6.82
N VAL A 75 4.58 -2.32 5.99
CA VAL A 75 5.69 -1.39 5.78
C VAL A 75 5.33 -0.05 6.41
N TYR A 76 6.16 0.38 7.35
CA TYR A 76 6.01 1.67 8.01
C TYR A 76 6.78 2.73 7.23
N THR A 77 6.08 3.77 6.79
CA THR A 77 6.69 4.94 6.12
C THR A 77 6.30 6.21 6.86
N GLU A 78 7.02 7.31 6.61
CA GLU A 78 6.69 8.65 7.16
C GLU A 78 5.32 9.16 6.68
N GLN A 79 4.80 8.61 5.57
CA GLN A 79 3.51 9.00 4.98
C GLN A 79 2.34 8.10 5.43
N GLY A 80 2.62 7.05 6.21
CA GLY A 80 1.63 6.08 6.67
C GLY A 80 2.10 4.63 6.53
N ASN A 81 1.29 3.72 7.07
CA ASN A 81 1.58 2.29 7.04
C ASN A 81 0.93 1.66 5.80
N LEU A 82 1.71 0.88 5.06
CA LEU A 82 1.23 0.12 3.91
C LEU A 82 1.15 -1.35 4.31
N THR A 83 0.00 -1.97 4.18
CA THR A 83 -0.14 -3.43 4.35
C THR A 83 -0.27 -4.07 2.99
N ALA A 84 0.57 -5.06 2.72
CA ALA A 84 0.64 -5.77 1.46
C ALA A 84 0.55 -7.28 1.73
N SER A 85 -0.28 -8.01 0.98
CA SER A 85 -0.28 -9.47 1.06
C SER A 85 0.96 -10.03 0.36
N THR A 86 1.62 -11.01 0.97
CA THR A 86 2.76 -11.72 0.37
C THR A 86 2.39 -12.34 -0.98
N THR A 87 1.16 -12.83 -1.13
CA THR A 87 0.65 -13.42 -2.37
C THR A 87 0.47 -12.42 -3.51
N GLU A 88 0.31 -11.14 -3.19
CA GLU A 88 0.10 -10.08 -4.18
C GLU A 88 1.42 -9.43 -4.60
N VAL A 89 2.36 -9.28 -3.66
CA VAL A 89 3.61 -8.52 -3.86
C VAL A 89 4.82 -9.39 -4.20
N GLY A 90 4.67 -10.70 -4.20
CA GLY A 90 5.79 -11.60 -4.47
C GLY A 90 5.44 -13.08 -4.44
N SER A 91 6.44 -13.91 -4.70
CA SER A 91 6.33 -15.36 -4.55
C SER A 91 7.73 -15.96 -4.40
N ALA A 92 7.79 -17.20 -3.88
CA ALA A 92 9.04 -17.94 -3.71
C ALA A 92 10.11 -17.23 -2.84
N GLY A 93 9.66 -16.42 -1.88
CA GLY A 93 10.56 -15.75 -0.93
C GLY A 93 11.10 -14.40 -1.41
N GLU A 94 10.79 -13.94 -2.63
CA GLU A 94 11.09 -12.59 -3.08
C GLU A 94 9.84 -11.73 -3.19
N TYR A 95 9.88 -10.54 -2.60
CA TYR A 95 8.75 -9.62 -2.50
C TYR A 95 9.17 -8.21 -2.91
N ARG A 96 8.31 -7.54 -3.69
CA ARG A 96 8.52 -6.17 -4.16
C ARG A 96 7.31 -5.32 -3.85
N ILE A 97 7.48 -4.37 -2.94
CA ILE A 97 6.41 -3.53 -2.45
C ILE A 97 6.68 -2.10 -2.92
N ARG A 98 5.71 -1.49 -3.59
CA ARG A 98 5.78 -0.07 -3.94
C ARG A 98 5.37 0.75 -2.76
N THR A 99 6.28 1.56 -2.25
CA THR A 99 6.05 2.42 -1.10
C THR A 99 5.87 3.86 -1.56
N PRO A 100 4.98 4.64 -0.91
CA PRO A 100 4.78 6.04 -1.30
C PRO A 100 5.96 6.94 -0.88
N GLY A 101 6.83 6.43 0.00
CA GLY A 101 8.10 7.04 0.40
C GLY A 101 9.07 6.02 1.01
N PRO A 102 10.17 6.47 1.63
CA PRO A 102 11.17 5.59 2.22
C PRO A 102 10.59 4.77 3.38
N ALA A 103 10.92 3.47 3.39
CA ALA A 103 10.52 2.56 4.46
C ALA A 103 11.39 2.76 5.70
N MET A 104 10.75 2.94 6.86
CA MET A 104 11.41 3.10 8.16
C MET A 104 11.45 1.81 8.97
N ALA A 105 10.41 1.00 8.87
CA ALA A 105 10.34 -0.29 9.54
C ALA A 105 9.47 -1.25 8.73
N ILE A 106 9.64 -2.54 8.98
CA ILE A 106 8.86 -3.59 8.34
C ILE A 106 8.43 -4.59 9.40
N GLN A 107 7.17 -4.96 9.38
CA GLN A 107 6.65 -6.07 10.18
C GLN A 107 6.06 -7.11 9.25
N ILE A 108 6.32 -8.38 9.54
CA ILE A 108 5.75 -9.50 8.81
C ILE A 108 4.80 -10.21 9.77
N ASP A 109 3.51 -10.27 9.44
CA ASP A 109 2.48 -10.90 10.29
C ASP A 109 2.64 -10.56 11.79
N ASP A 110 2.91 -11.58 12.59
CA ASP A 110 3.10 -11.53 14.04
C ASP A 110 4.57 -11.44 14.48
N CYS A 111 5.49 -11.30 13.52
CA CYS A 111 6.90 -11.09 13.80
C CYS A 111 7.19 -9.70 14.41
N PRO A 112 8.30 -9.56 15.14
CA PRO A 112 8.76 -8.25 15.57
C PRO A 112 9.07 -7.35 14.36
N ALA A 113 8.78 -6.06 14.50
CA ALA A 113 9.11 -5.09 13.47
C ALA A 113 10.63 -4.93 13.35
N LEU A 114 11.14 -5.08 12.14
CA LEU A 114 12.52 -4.79 11.78
C LEU A 114 12.65 -3.29 11.47
N ASN A 115 13.44 -2.58 12.27
CA ASN A 115 13.76 -1.19 12.02
C ASN A 115 14.84 -1.08 10.92
N LEU A 116 14.66 -0.15 10.00
CA LEU A 116 15.52 0.09 8.84
C LEU A 116 16.25 1.43 8.89
N ARG A 117 16.00 2.23 9.93
CA ARG A 117 16.57 3.56 10.13
C ARG A 117 17.87 3.51 10.94
#